data_AF-A0A2J8UZ32-F1
#
_entry.id   AF-A0A2J8UZ32-F1
#
_cell.length_a   1.000
_cell.length_b   1.000
_cell.length_c   1.000
_cell.angle_alpha   90.00
_cell.angle_beta   90.00
_cell.angle_gamma   90.00
#
_symmetry.space_group_name_H-M   'P 1'
#
loop_
_entity.id
_entity.type
_entity.pdbx_description
1 polymer ?
#
loop_
_entity_poly.entity_id
_entity_poly.type
_entity_poly.pdbx_seq_one_letter_code
_entity_poly.pdbx_strand_id
1 'polypeptide(L)'
;SLASNISGLQCNASVDLIGTCWPRSPAGQLVVRPCPAFFYGVRYNTTNNGYRECLANGSWAARVNYSECQEILNEEDPGPQAQPGRAHHRGT
;
A
#
# COMPACT_ATOMS: atom_id res chain seq x y z
N SER A 1 30.91 1.78 -4.46
CA SER A 1 29.73 0.90 -4.34
C SER A 1 29.73 0.31 -2.95
N LEU A 2 28.94 0.87 -2.02
CA LEU A 2 28.82 0.38 -0.65
C LEU A 2 27.92 -0.86 -0.65
N ALA A 3 28.48 -2.02 -1.02
CA ALA A 3 27.89 -3.28 -0.64
C ALA A 3 28.11 -3.42 0.87
N SER A 4 27.09 -3.05 1.66
CA SER A 4 27.09 -3.30 3.10
C SER A 4 27.35 -4.79 3.31
N ASN A 5 28.55 -5.13 3.80
CA ASN A 5 28.86 -6.45 4.34
C ASN A 5 28.04 -6.64 5.61
N ILE A 6 26.76 -6.99 5.46
CA ILE A 6 25.87 -7.24 6.60
C ILE A 6 26.12 -8.69 7.01
N SER A 7 27.15 -8.93 7.81
CA SER A 7 27.34 -10.20 8.53
C SER A 7 26.33 -10.37 9.69
N GLY A 8 25.17 -9.73 9.61
CA GLY A 8 24.15 -9.64 10.65
C GLY A 8 22.79 -10.16 10.19
N LEU A 9 21.85 -10.29 11.13
CA LEU A 9 20.46 -10.70 10.86
C LEU A 9 19.82 -9.78 9.80
N GLN A 10 18.99 -10.37 8.93
CA GLN A 10 18.36 -9.70 7.79
C GLN A 10 16.95 -10.25 7.61
N CYS A 11 16.05 -9.43 7.10
CA CYS A 11 14.76 -9.89 6.59
C CYS A 11 14.90 -10.26 5.11
N ASN A 12 14.36 -11.42 4.72
CA ASN A 12 14.35 -11.86 3.33
C ASN A 12 13.42 -11.00 2.46
N ALA A 13 13.65 -10.99 1.15
CA ALA A 13 12.71 -10.35 0.24
C ALA A 13 11.31 -10.98 0.40
N SER A 14 10.28 -10.15 0.47
CA SER A 14 8.89 -10.61 0.61
C SER A 14 7.94 -9.72 -0.15
N VAL A 15 6.75 -10.23 -0.43
CA VAL A 15 5.62 -9.47 -0.99
C VAL A 15 4.54 -9.43 0.08
N ASP A 16 3.91 -8.27 0.28
CA ASP A 16 2.80 -8.14 1.21
C ASP A 16 1.43 -8.44 0.55
N LEU A 17 0.35 -8.30 1.32
CA LEU A 17 -1.00 -8.63 0.88
C LEU A 17 -1.50 -7.78 -0.30
N ILE A 18 -0.91 -6.60 -0.52
CA ILE A 18 -1.32 -5.70 -1.60
C ILE A 18 -0.41 -5.81 -2.83
N GLY A 19 0.56 -6.72 -2.80
CA GLY A 19 1.50 -6.96 -3.90
C GLY A 19 2.74 -6.06 -3.87
N THR A 20 3.00 -5.33 -2.78
CA THR A 20 4.21 -4.49 -2.69
C THR A 20 5.43 -5.35 -2.38
N CYS A 21 6.45 -5.25 -3.24
CA CYS A 21 7.74 -5.89 -3.02
C CYS A 21 8.57 -5.16 -1.96
N TRP A 22 8.95 -5.91 -0.91
CA TRP A 22 9.85 -5.50 0.15
C TRP A 22 11.21 -6.17 -0.06
N PRO A 23 12.28 -5.42 -0.38
CA PRO A 23 13.59 -6.01 -0.68
C PRO A 23 14.26 -6.57 0.58
N ARG A 24 15.22 -7.49 0.38
CA ARG A 24 16.07 -7.97 1.49
C ARG A 24 16.73 -6.78 2.18
N SER A 25 16.57 -6.69 3.50
CA SER A 25 17.00 -5.53 4.28
C SER A 25 17.63 -5.96 5.62
N PRO A 26 18.64 -5.24 6.13
CA PRO A 26 19.22 -5.53 7.45
C PRO A 26 18.20 -5.41 8.59
N ALA A 27 18.38 -6.24 9.62
CA ALA A 27 17.61 -6.18 10.86
C ALA A 27 17.76 -4.83 11.57
N GLY A 28 16.65 -4.32 12.11
CA GLY A 28 16.55 -3.01 12.74
C GLY A 28 16.33 -1.85 11.75
N GLN A 29 16.09 -2.11 10.47
CA GLN A 29 15.90 -1.06 9.46
C GLN A 29 14.42 -0.79 9.17
N LEU A 30 14.05 0.49 9.11
CA LEU A 30 12.81 0.94 8.49
C LEU A 30 12.99 1.02 6.97
N VAL A 31 12.22 0.23 6.24
CA VAL A 31 12.23 0.17 4.78
C VAL A 31 11.10 1.04 4.24
N VAL A 32 11.41 1.81 3.20
CA VAL A 32 10.50 2.78 2.60
C VAL A 32 10.18 2.37 1.17
N ARG A 33 8.90 2.40 0.79
CA ARG A 33 8.43 2.13 -0.57
C ARG A 33 7.38 3.18 -0.96
N PRO A 34 7.35 3.62 -2.22
CA PRO A 34 6.27 4.49 -2.68
C PRO A 34 4.92 3.80 -2.51
N CYS A 35 3.88 4.59 -2.22
CA CYS A 35 2.51 4.09 -2.19
C CYS A 35 2.13 3.43 -3.54
N PRO A 36 1.26 2.40 -3.52
CA PRO A 36 0.79 1.77 -4.75
C PRO A 36 0.02 2.78 -5.60
N ALA A 37 0.08 2.69 -6.93
CA ALA A 37 -0.74 3.54 -7.79
C ALA A 37 -2.22 3.14 -7.77
N PHE A 38 -2.48 1.83 -7.62
CA PHE A 38 -3.81 1.23 -7.63
C PHE A 38 -3.88 0.07 -6.66
N PHE A 39 -4.98 -0.03 -5.92
CA PHE A 39 -5.33 -1.20 -5.10
C PHE A 39 -6.84 -1.40 -5.11
N TYR A 40 -7.31 -2.60 -5.46
CA TYR A 40 -8.73 -2.93 -5.63
C TYR A 40 -9.57 -1.90 -6.44
N GLY A 41 -8.98 -1.31 -7.48
CA GLY A 41 -9.66 -0.32 -8.34
C GLY A 41 -9.65 1.11 -7.81
N VAL A 42 -9.11 1.35 -6.62
CA VAL A 42 -8.92 2.68 -6.04
C VAL A 42 -7.54 3.22 -6.42
N ARG A 43 -7.49 4.49 -6.83
CA ARG A 43 -6.25 5.23 -7.14
C ARG A 43 -5.69 5.87 -5.88
N TYR A 44 -4.38 5.80 -5.69
CA TYR A 44 -3.70 6.44 -4.56
C TYR A 44 -2.61 7.42 -5.02
N ASN A 45 -2.31 8.39 -4.17
CA ASN A 45 -1.22 9.34 -4.37
C ASN A 45 0.12 8.63 -4.15
N THR A 46 0.92 8.54 -5.20
CA THR A 46 2.23 7.86 -5.20
C THR A 46 3.39 8.75 -4.74
N THR A 47 3.11 10.01 -4.38
CA THR A 47 4.13 10.95 -3.86
C THR A 47 4.56 10.57 -2.44
N ASN A 48 3.64 9.99 -1.67
CA ASN A 48 3.89 9.53 -0.31
C ASN A 48 4.42 8.10 -0.28
N ASN A 49 4.83 7.64 0.90
CA ASN A 49 5.47 6.35 1.08
C ASN A 49 4.76 5.49 2.13
N GLY A 50 4.79 4.18 1.89
CA GLY A 50 4.56 3.16 2.91
C GLY A 50 5.86 2.73 3.58
N TYR A 51 5.73 2.27 4.82
CA TYR A 51 6.86 1.92 5.68
C TYR A 51 6.69 0.51 6.24
N ARG A 52 7.78 -0.27 6.22
CA ARG A 52 7.83 -1.57 6.88
C ARG A 52 9.14 -1.75 7.60
N GLU A 53 9.06 -2.19 8.85
CA GLU A 53 10.24 -2.45 9.65
C GLU A 53 10.72 -3.89 9.46
N CYS A 54 12.02 -4.04 9.20
CA CYS A 54 12.73 -5.28 9.44
C CYS A 54 13.17 -5.31 10.90
N LEU A 55 12.57 -6.15 11.72
CA LEU A 55 12.82 -6.19 13.16
C LEU A 55 14.26 -6.65 13.45
N ALA A 56 14.77 -6.30 14.64
CA ALA A 56 16.11 -6.70 15.10
C ALA A 56 16.33 -8.24 15.12
N ASN A 57 15.25 -9.03 15.15
CA ASN A 57 15.28 -10.49 15.11
C ASN A 57 15.38 -11.08 13.68
N GLY A 58 15.47 -10.24 12.65
CA GLY A 58 15.54 -10.69 11.24
C GLY A 58 14.19 -11.11 10.64
N SER A 59 13.07 -10.80 11.30
CA SER A 59 11.72 -11.00 10.77
C SER A 59 11.07 -9.68 10.40
N TRP A 60 10.23 -9.67 9.36
CA TRP A 60 9.43 -8.50 9.04
C TRP A 60 8.40 -8.21 10.13
N ALA A 61 8.14 -6.93 10.37
CA ALA A 61 6.98 -6.51 11.14
C ALA A 61 5.69 -7.08 10.50
N ALA A 62 4.76 -7.50 11.36
CA ALA A 62 3.51 -8.13 10.96
C ALA A 62 2.58 -7.15 10.22
N ARG A 63 2.67 -5.85 10.53
CA ARG A 63 1.91 -4.79 9.88
C ARG A 63 2.83 -3.88 9.08
N VAL A 64 2.32 -3.43 7.95
CA VAL A 64 2.92 -2.39 7.10
C VAL A 64 2.18 -1.09 7.38
N ASN A 65 2.90 0.03 7.47
CA ASN A 65 2.30 1.34 7.62
C ASN A 65 2.07 1.98 6.25
N TYR A 66 0.80 2.06 5.85
CA TYR A 66 0.35 2.76 4.64
C TYR A 66 -0.50 4.00 4.97
N SER A 67 -0.38 4.57 6.19
CA SER A 67 -1.20 5.73 6.63
C SER A 67 -1.07 6.95 5.72
N GLU A 68 0.08 7.10 5.08
CA GLU A 68 0.37 8.23 4.19
C GLU A 68 -0.16 8.02 2.76
N CYS A 69 -0.65 6.81 2.45
CA CYS A 69 -1.20 6.50 1.14
C CYS A 69 -2.64 6.98 1.05
N GLN A 70 -2.81 8.18 0.50
CA GLN A 70 -4.10 8.82 0.34
C GLN A 70 -4.75 8.47 -1.00
N GLU A 71 -6.04 8.15 -0.98
CA GLU A 71 -6.84 7.94 -2.18
C GLU A 71 -6.96 9.24 -3.01
N ILE A 72 -6.86 9.13 -4.32
CA ILE A 72 -7.15 10.21 -5.25
C ILE A 72 -8.62 10.09 -5.62
N LEU A 73 -9.47 10.88 -4.96
CA LEU A 73 -10.84 11.08 -5.39
C LEU A 73 -10.79 11.91 -6.67
N ASN A 74 -11.08 11.29 -7.82
CA ASN A 74 -11.36 12.05 -9.03
C ASN A 74 -12.67 12.82 -8.77
N GLU A 75 -12.62 14.15 -8.73
CA GLU A 75 -13.80 15.02 -8.56
C GLU A 75 -14.83 14.91 -9.72
N GLU A 76 -14.63 13.97 -10.65
CA GLU A 76 -15.46 13.78 -11.84
C GLU A 76 -15.93 12.32 -12.05
N ASP A 77 -15.66 11.40 -11.12
CA ASP A 77 -16.32 10.08 -11.13
C ASP A 77 -17.32 10.01 -9.97
N PRO A 78 -18.61 10.35 -10.18
CA PRO A 78 -19.63 9.94 -9.24
C PRO A 78 -19.57 8.42 -9.22
N GLY A 79 -19.05 7.87 -8.12
CA GLY A 79 -18.92 6.43 -7.91
C GLY A 79 -20.21 5.68 -8.27
N PRO A 80 -20.16 4.36 -8.45
CA PRO A 80 -21.23 3.58 -9.05
C PRO A 80 -22.58 3.96 -8.46
N GLN A 81 -23.35 4.62 -9.30
CA GLN A 81 -24.68 5.17 -9.10
C GLN A 81 -25.36 4.67 -7.82
N ALA A 82 -25.50 5.55 -6.82
CA ALA A 82 -26.64 5.43 -5.92
C ALA A 82 -27.89 5.53 -6.80
N GLN A 83 -28.49 4.39 -7.16
CA GLN A 83 -29.69 4.32 -7.97
C GLN A 83 -30.79 5.14 -7.27
N PRO A 84 -31.19 6.32 -7.79
CA PRO A 84 -32.36 7.01 -7.26
C PRO A 84 -33.58 6.19 -7.67
N GLY A 85 -34.50 6.00 -6.71
CA GLY A 85 -35.64 5.11 -6.82
C GLY A 85 -36.36 5.17 -8.16
N ARG A 86 -36.59 3.99 -8.73
CA ARG A 86 -37.50 3.77 -9.87
C ARG A 86 -38.91 4.19 -9.47
N ALA A 87 -39.29 5.44 -9.76
CA ALA A 87 -40.67 5.88 -9.72
C ALA A 87 -41.42 5.16 -10.86
N HIS A 88 -42.22 4.16 -10.51
CA HIS A 88 -43.23 3.63 -11.42
C HIS A 88 -44.31 4.69 -11.61
N HIS A 89 -44.23 5.44 -12.70
CA HIS A 89 -45.38 6.20 -13.19
C HIS A 89 -46.46 5.20 -13.63
N ARG A 90 -47.39 4.91 -12.71
CA ARG A 90 -48.70 4.34 -13.06
C ARG A 90 -49.55 5.51 -13.56
N GLY A 91 -49.55 5.72 -14.87
CA GLY A 91 -50.45 6.62 -15.56
C GLY A 91 -51.44 5.79 -16.37
N THR A 92 -52.69 5.80 -15.89
CA THR A 92 -53.99 5.58 -16.57
C THR A 92 -54.03 4.92 -17.95
#